data_AF-A0AAC8WBJ7-F1
#
_entry.id   AF-A0AAC8WBJ7-F1
#
_cell.length_a   1.000
_cell.length_b   1.000
_cell.length_c   1.000
_cell.angle_alpha   90.00
_cell.angle_beta   90.00
_cell.angle_gamma   90.00
#
_symmetry.space_group_name_H-M   'P 1'
#
loop_
_entity.id
_entity.type
_entity.pdbx_description
1 polymer ?
#
loop_
_entity_poly.entity_id
_entity_poly.type
_entity_poly.pdbx_seq_one_letter_code
_entity_poly.pdbx_strand_id
1 'polypeptide(L)'
;MHDKNKKNADGTVRSLSNRHVQMIAIGGTIGTGLFLGSGSTISKTGPSVLLVYLVIGCLFFLMMRGIGEMFYSDSNQHTFVAFITKYLGHTAGYFTGWSYWIGLLFASMAELSAIATYVNFWFPHIPAWLIEVVFLAVLATLNIIAVKVFGEAEFWFAMIKVIAIVALIVTGIFMAFFHASTPVGHASFGNIFDHFTMFPHGFFNFFAAFPMVFFAFQGIEFVSITLGESKDPKTVVKKAVNETLWRILIFYIGALSVIMVVIPWTKLSPTNSPFVQVFSIAGLPAAAAVINFVVLTSAASSLNSIIFSAGRHLYQLAKDTHTDGFIHKNLTHVSKNGIPIASIGLTAALILINPILTVTHSVSFMFTLVAGATSDMCIIVYLFTMFAHRKYRKSADFLDHGFKMPAYQFTSPLTIAFFIFIFVSLFFIPGDEVGAISAVIWTVAFYAGIGIKRLVSRSKA
;
A
#
# COMPACT_ATOMS: atom_id res chain seq x y z
N MET A 1 -33.63 -22.83 -6.27
CA MET A 1 -33.43 -21.74 -7.25
C MET A 1 -32.94 -20.50 -6.50
N HIS A 2 -31.93 -19.80 -7.06
CA HIS A 2 -31.35 -18.49 -6.66
C HIS A 2 -29.90 -18.49 -6.15
N ASP A 3 -28.96 -18.72 -7.06
CA ASP A 3 -27.70 -17.94 -7.07
C ASP A 3 -27.52 -17.38 -8.49
N LYS A 4 -28.29 -16.31 -8.81
CA LYS A 4 -28.03 -15.54 -10.03
C LYS A 4 -26.78 -14.71 -9.73
N ASN A 5 -25.63 -15.19 -10.22
CA ASN A 5 -24.39 -14.40 -10.32
C ASN A 5 -24.73 -13.00 -10.83
N LYS A 6 -24.77 -12.01 -9.93
CA LYS A 6 -25.01 -10.61 -10.29
C LYS A 6 -23.81 -10.14 -11.11
N LYS A 7 -24.07 -9.81 -12.37
CA LYS A 7 -23.12 -9.12 -13.23
C LYS A 7 -23.07 -7.64 -12.83
N ASN A 8 -21.89 -7.09 -12.77
CA ASN A 8 -21.65 -5.66 -12.60
C ASN A 8 -21.98 -4.90 -13.89
N ALA A 9 -22.07 -3.57 -13.81
CA ALA A 9 -22.38 -2.70 -14.96
C ALA A 9 -21.31 -2.77 -16.06
N ASP A 10 -20.08 -3.16 -15.71
CA ASP A 10 -18.95 -3.38 -16.62
C ASP A 10 -18.85 -4.82 -17.18
N GLY A 11 -19.78 -5.70 -16.81
CA GLY A 11 -19.84 -7.10 -17.25
C GLY A 11 -19.08 -8.11 -16.39
N THR A 12 -18.38 -7.67 -15.33
CA THR A 12 -17.68 -8.57 -14.39
C THR A 12 -18.66 -9.33 -13.48
N VAL A 13 -18.26 -10.52 -12.97
CA VAL A 13 -19.11 -11.38 -12.13
C VAL A 13 -18.71 -11.25 -10.66
N ARG A 14 -19.67 -10.91 -9.79
CA ARG A 14 -19.47 -10.89 -8.33
C ARG A 14 -19.23 -12.30 -7.80
N SER A 15 -17.98 -12.61 -7.45
CA SER A 15 -17.56 -13.97 -7.06
C SER A 15 -16.82 -14.00 -5.71
N LEU A 16 -16.39 -12.86 -5.19
CA LEU A 16 -15.57 -12.81 -3.97
C LEU A 16 -16.43 -12.96 -2.70
N SER A 17 -16.00 -13.89 -1.85
CA SER A 17 -16.57 -14.12 -0.52
C SER A 17 -15.95 -13.16 0.51
N ASN A 18 -16.58 -12.99 1.68
CA ASN A 18 -16.03 -12.15 2.76
C ASN A 18 -14.61 -12.57 3.17
N ARG A 19 -14.30 -13.88 3.19
CA ARG A 19 -12.94 -14.35 3.50
C ARG A 19 -11.93 -13.94 2.43
N HIS A 20 -12.30 -13.95 1.15
CA HIS A 20 -11.42 -13.50 0.07
C HIS A 20 -11.17 -12.00 0.19
N VAL A 21 -12.22 -11.20 0.44
CA VAL A 21 -12.11 -9.75 0.68
C VAL A 21 -11.15 -9.44 1.83
N GLN A 22 -11.31 -10.11 2.99
CA GLN A 22 -10.45 -9.88 4.15
C GLN A 22 -9.00 -10.32 3.89
N MET A 23 -8.78 -11.48 3.28
CA MET A 23 -7.41 -11.96 3.04
C MET A 23 -6.70 -11.19 1.94
N ILE A 24 -7.38 -10.78 0.87
CA ILE A 24 -6.80 -9.89 -0.15
C ILE A 24 -6.44 -8.54 0.47
N ALA A 25 -7.31 -8.01 1.33
CA ALA A 25 -7.03 -6.77 2.05
C ALA A 25 -5.82 -6.87 2.98
N ILE A 26 -5.74 -7.93 3.78
CA ILE A 26 -4.59 -8.19 4.65
C ILE A 26 -3.33 -8.42 3.80
N GLY A 27 -3.42 -9.24 2.74
CA GLY A 27 -2.30 -9.56 1.87
C GLY A 27 -1.75 -8.36 1.11
N GLY A 28 -2.63 -7.46 0.68
CA GLY A 28 -2.29 -6.22 -0.01
C GLY A 28 -1.80 -5.10 0.91
N THR A 29 -2.19 -5.08 2.18
CA THR A 29 -1.72 -4.08 3.15
C THR A 29 -0.42 -4.53 3.84
N ILE A 30 -0.35 -5.79 4.26
CA ILE A 30 0.81 -6.35 4.96
C ILE A 30 1.88 -6.71 3.93
N GLY A 31 2.68 -5.71 3.59
CA GLY A 31 3.74 -5.80 2.59
C GLY A 31 5.09 -5.34 3.11
N THR A 32 5.93 -4.89 2.17
CA THR A 32 7.32 -4.51 2.42
C THR A 32 7.46 -3.25 3.26
N GLY A 33 6.45 -2.39 3.32
CA GLY A 33 6.44 -1.27 4.26
C GLY A 33 6.53 -1.71 5.73
N LEU A 34 5.86 -2.81 6.12
CA LEU A 34 6.05 -3.39 7.45
C LEU A 34 7.34 -4.20 7.51
N PHE A 35 7.55 -5.14 6.58
CA PHE A 35 8.63 -6.11 6.73
C PHE A 35 10.03 -5.49 6.57
N LEU A 36 10.22 -4.62 5.58
CA LEU A 36 11.50 -3.96 5.30
C LEU A 36 11.53 -2.54 5.85
N GLY A 37 10.50 -1.75 5.56
CA GLY A 37 10.40 -0.34 5.95
C GLY A 37 10.44 -0.10 7.46
N SER A 38 9.97 -1.08 8.26
CA SER A 38 10.01 -0.94 9.72
C SER A 38 11.42 -0.78 10.28
N GLY A 39 12.46 -1.32 9.63
CA GLY A 39 13.85 -1.17 10.08
C GLY A 39 14.28 0.29 10.14
N SER A 40 14.01 1.04 9.07
CA SER A 40 14.25 2.48 9.01
C SER A 40 13.44 3.24 10.06
N THR A 41 12.17 2.91 10.26
CA THR A 41 11.31 3.61 11.24
C THR A 41 11.67 3.31 12.69
N ILE A 42 12.07 2.07 13.02
CA ILE A 42 12.57 1.69 14.33
C ILE A 42 13.90 2.41 14.59
N SER A 43 14.80 2.44 13.61
CA SER A 43 16.09 3.14 13.76
C SER A 43 15.90 4.64 14.03
N LYS A 44 14.90 5.28 13.41
CA LYS A 44 14.59 6.70 13.61
C LYS A 44 13.92 7.00 14.96
N THR A 45 13.04 6.12 15.43
CA THR A 45 12.08 6.45 16.50
C THR A 45 12.20 5.57 17.75
N GLY A 46 12.98 4.50 17.67
CA GLY A 46 13.05 3.48 18.70
C GLY A 46 11.66 2.91 19.02
N PRO A 47 11.34 2.64 20.30
CA PRO A 47 10.07 2.03 20.67
C PRO A 47 8.85 2.93 20.43
N SER A 48 9.05 4.24 20.24
CA SER A 48 7.97 5.17 19.88
C SER A 48 7.39 4.91 18.48
N VAL A 49 8.03 4.05 17.66
CA VAL A 49 7.48 3.52 16.40
C VAL A 49 6.07 2.96 16.59
N LEU A 50 5.77 2.33 17.73
CA LEU A 50 4.46 1.76 18.03
C LEU A 50 3.38 2.84 18.05
N LEU A 51 3.70 4.04 18.56
CA LEU A 51 2.80 5.18 18.55
C LEU A 51 2.58 5.70 17.12
N VAL A 52 3.63 5.76 16.30
CA VAL A 52 3.52 6.18 14.88
C VAL A 52 2.58 5.24 14.12
N TYR A 53 2.76 3.92 14.26
CA TYR A 53 1.89 2.91 13.65
C TYR A 53 0.45 2.97 14.17
N LEU A 54 0.25 3.22 15.46
CA LEU A 54 -1.08 3.38 16.04
C LEU A 54 -1.80 4.62 15.49
N VAL A 55 -1.11 5.76 15.43
CA VAL A 55 -1.67 7.01 14.91
C VAL A 55 -2.01 6.89 13.43
N ILE A 56 -1.08 6.42 12.60
CA ILE A 56 -1.32 6.21 11.17
C ILE A 56 -2.46 5.21 10.96
N GLY A 57 -2.44 4.07 11.65
CA GLY A 57 -3.49 3.06 11.51
C GLY A 57 -4.88 3.56 11.93
N CYS A 58 -4.97 4.42 12.96
CA CYS A 58 -6.22 5.11 13.31
C CYS A 58 -6.70 6.03 12.18
N LEU A 59 -5.81 6.76 11.52
CA LEU A 59 -6.17 7.66 10.42
C LEU A 59 -6.60 6.91 9.16
N PHE A 60 -5.92 5.81 8.83
CA PHE A 60 -6.35 4.90 7.77
C PHE A 60 -7.69 4.23 8.12
N PHE A 61 -7.93 3.90 9.39
CA PHE A 61 -9.24 3.43 9.83
C PHE A 61 -10.33 4.46 9.55
N LEU A 62 -10.10 5.72 9.91
CA LEU A 62 -11.03 6.82 9.62
C LEU A 62 -11.25 7.01 8.11
N MET A 63 -10.19 6.96 7.30
CA MET A 63 -10.29 7.03 5.84
C MET A 63 -11.15 5.89 5.28
N MET A 64 -10.88 4.65 5.70
CA MET A 64 -11.65 3.48 5.28
C MET A 64 -13.10 3.52 5.75
N ARG A 65 -13.38 4.12 6.91
CA ARG A 65 -14.77 4.41 7.34
C ARG A 65 -15.46 5.39 6.39
N GLY A 66 -14.76 6.42 5.92
CA GLY A 66 -15.27 7.36 4.92
C GLY A 66 -15.55 6.69 3.57
N ILE A 67 -14.61 5.89 3.07
CA ILE A 67 -14.77 5.09 1.85
C ILE A 67 -15.94 4.12 1.99
N GLY A 68 -15.97 3.35 3.08
CA GLY A 68 -17.01 2.37 3.33
C GLY A 68 -18.40 3.01 3.46
N GLU A 69 -18.51 4.21 4.04
CA GLU A 69 -19.77 4.95 4.09
C GLU A 69 -20.29 5.32 2.69
N MET A 70 -19.41 5.74 1.77
CA MET A 70 -19.80 6.00 0.37
C MET A 70 -20.16 4.71 -0.37
N PHE A 71 -19.38 3.63 -0.20
CA PHE A 71 -19.68 2.31 -0.78
C PHE A 71 -20.98 1.70 -0.26
N TYR A 72 -21.33 1.95 1.00
CA TYR A 72 -22.58 1.50 1.57
C TYR A 72 -23.80 2.16 0.90
N SER A 73 -23.64 3.43 0.47
CA SER A 73 -24.68 4.18 -0.25
C SER A 73 -24.83 3.72 -1.71
N ASP A 74 -23.72 3.47 -2.40
CA ASP A 74 -23.70 3.14 -3.82
C ASP A 74 -22.72 1.98 -4.07
N SER A 75 -23.25 0.76 -3.96
CA SER A 75 -22.50 -0.48 -4.16
C SER A 75 -22.30 -0.86 -5.63
N ASN A 76 -22.64 0.03 -6.57
CA ASN A 76 -22.40 -0.18 -8.00
C ASN A 76 -21.05 0.41 -8.44
N GLN A 77 -20.43 1.25 -7.61
CA GLN A 77 -19.07 1.72 -7.85
C GLN A 77 -18.07 0.59 -7.60
N HIS A 78 -17.03 0.55 -8.43
CA HIS A 78 -15.99 -0.49 -8.38
C HIS A 78 -14.70 -0.03 -7.70
N THR A 79 -14.48 1.28 -7.61
CA THR A 79 -13.27 1.85 -7.00
C THR A 79 -13.66 3.07 -6.18
N PHE A 80 -12.87 3.37 -5.14
CA PHE A 80 -13.08 4.59 -4.36
C PHE A 80 -12.86 5.87 -5.20
N VAL A 81 -12.03 5.80 -6.25
CA VAL A 81 -11.81 6.89 -7.22
C VAL A 81 -13.10 7.30 -7.94
N ALA A 82 -14.02 6.37 -8.19
CA ALA A 82 -15.30 6.70 -8.81
C ALA A 82 -16.15 7.66 -7.96
N PHE A 83 -16.02 7.60 -6.63
CA PHE A 83 -16.67 8.57 -5.73
C PHE A 83 -16.06 9.97 -5.82
N ILE A 84 -14.75 10.06 -6.11
CA ILE A 84 -14.08 11.34 -6.38
C ILE A 84 -14.68 11.96 -7.64
N THR A 85 -14.83 11.18 -8.72
CA THR A 85 -15.51 11.62 -9.95
C THR A 85 -16.95 12.06 -9.68
N LYS A 86 -17.71 11.26 -8.94
CA LYS A 86 -19.13 11.52 -8.65
C LYS A 86 -19.33 12.80 -7.83
N TYR A 87 -18.56 12.99 -6.77
CA TYR A 87 -18.78 14.10 -5.85
C TYR A 87 -17.92 15.33 -6.16
N LEU A 88 -16.67 15.19 -6.59
CA LEU A 88 -15.78 16.32 -6.91
C LEU A 88 -15.76 16.69 -8.40
N GLY A 89 -16.35 15.86 -9.26
CA GLY A 89 -16.50 16.10 -10.69
C GLY A 89 -15.44 15.40 -11.54
N HIS A 90 -15.69 15.36 -12.85
CA HIS A 90 -14.89 14.58 -13.81
C HIS A 90 -13.40 14.94 -13.81
N THR A 91 -13.06 16.23 -13.70
CA THR A 91 -11.67 16.69 -13.68
C THR A 91 -10.90 16.16 -12.47
N ALA A 92 -11.51 16.19 -11.28
CA ALA A 92 -10.90 15.67 -10.06
C ALA A 92 -10.74 14.15 -10.16
N GLY A 93 -11.78 13.45 -10.62
CA GLY A 93 -11.74 12.01 -10.86
C GLY A 93 -10.60 11.60 -11.81
N TYR A 94 -10.50 12.26 -12.96
CA TYR A 94 -9.47 12.00 -13.97
C TYR A 94 -8.06 12.26 -13.44
N PHE A 95 -7.84 13.36 -12.71
CA PHE A 95 -6.58 13.64 -12.02
C PHE A 95 -6.20 12.54 -11.02
N THR A 96 -7.15 12.15 -10.17
CA THR A 96 -6.89 11.13 -9.14
C THR A 96 -6.68 9.74 -9.72
N GLY A 97 -7.32 9.39 -10.83
CA GLY A 97 -7.06 8.13 -11.52
C GLY A 97 -5.62 8.05 -12.03
N TRP A 98 -5.13 9.08 -12.73
CA TRP A 98 -3.74 9.12 -13.18
C TRP A 98 -2.74 9.14 -12.01
N SER A 99 -3.01 9.95 -11.00
CA SER A 99 -2.14 10.04 -9.81
C SER A 99 -2.07 8.72 -9.06
N TYR A 100 -3.20 8.01 -8.93
CA TYR A 100 -3.24 6.69 -8.33
C TYR A 100 -2.45 5.66 -9.15
N TRP A 101 -2.59 5.66 -10.48
CA TRP A 101 -1.80 4.76 -11.33
C TRP A 101 -0.29 5.03 -11.24
N ILE A 102 0.14 6.30 -11.19
CA ILE A 102 1.55 6.67 -10.95
C ILE A 102 2.01 6.17 -9.57
N GLY A 103 1.18 6.31 -8.53
CA GLY A 103 1.44 5.72 -7.23
C GLY A 103 1.67 4.21 -7.31
N LEU A 104 0.83 3.47 -8.03
CA LEU A 104 1.02 2.02 -8.23
C LEU A 104 2.34 1.68 -8.95
N LEU A 105 2.82 2.54 -9.87
CA LEU A 105 4.15 2.35 -10.48
C LEU A 105 5.26 2.45 -9.43
N PHE A 106 5.27 3.52 -8.63
CA PHE A 106 6.27 3.69 -7.58
C PHE A 106 6.18 2.59 -6.51
N ALA A 107 4.97 2.13 -6.17
CA ALA A 107 4.79 1.01 -5.26
C ALA A 107 5.42 -0.27 -5.82
N SER A 108 5.23 -0.54 -7.12
CA SER A 108 5.86 -1.68 -7.79
C SER A 108 7.40 -1.61 -7.73
N MET A 109 7.96 -0.41 -7.90
CA MET A 109 9.40 -0.18 -7.78
C MET A 109 9.91 -0.44 -6.36
N ALA A 110 9.15 -0.04 -5.33
CA ALA A 110 9.49 -0.32 -3.93
C ALA A 110 9.52 -1.83 -3.67
N GLU A 111 8.50 -2.56 -4.15
CA GLU A 111 8.43 -4.00 -3.99
C GLU A 111 9.60 -4.72 -4.69
N LEU A 112 10.03 -4.23 -5.87
CA LEU A 112 11.21 -4.76 -6.56
C LEU A 112 12.49 -4.60 -5.75
N SER A 113 12.75 -3.41 -5.19
CA SER A 113 13.92 -3.19 -4.35
C SER A 113 13.88 -3.99 -3.05
N ALA A 114 12.70 -4.25 -2.50
CA ALA A 114 12.56 -5.17 -1.38
C ALA A 114 12.85 -6.62 -1.78
N ILE A 115 12.34 -7.09 -2.92
CA ILE A 115 12.66 -8.42 -3.48
C ILE A 115 14.17 -8.57 -3.66
N ALA A 116 14.85 -7.58 -4.25
CA ALA A 116 16.30 -7.61 -4.40
C ALA A 116 17.02 -7.72 -3.05
N THR A 117 16.57 -6.95 -2.05
CA THR A 117 17.11 -7.02 -0.69
C THR A 117 16.96 -8.42 -0.09
N TYR A 118 15.79 -9.05 -0.24
CA TYR A 118 15.55 -10.39 0.30
C TYR A 118 16.29 -11.49 -0.45
N VAL A 119 16.43 -11.40 -1.77
CA VAL A 119 17.21 -12.39 -2.54
C VAL A 119 18.69 -12.29 -2.20
N ASN A 120 19.21 -11.08 -1.98
CA ASN A 120 20.59 -10.84 -1.56
C ASN A 120 20.94 -11.42 -0.18
N PHE A 121 19.94 -11.80 0.63
CA PHE A 121 20.18 -12.56 1.86
C PHE A 121 20.89 -13.90 1.59
N TRP A 122 20.49 -14.62 0.53
CA TRP A 122 21.13 -15.89 0.14
C TRP A 122 22.18 -15.70 -0.95
N PHE A 123 21.99 -14.72 -1.82
CA PHE A 123 22.83 -14.50 -2.99
C PHE A 123 23.42 -13.07 -3.02
N PRO A 124 24.25 -12.69 -2.04
CA PRO A 124 24.71 -11.31 -1.87
C PRO A 124 25.57 -10.76 -3.02
N HIS A 125 26.07 -11.63 -3.89
CA HIS A 125 26.90 -11.27 -5.04
C HIS A 125 26.09 -11.01 -6.31
N ILE A 126 24.79 -11.31 -6.33
CA ILE A 126 23.95 -11.03 -7.50
C ILE A 126 23.56 -9.55 -7.50
N PRO A 127 23.82 -8.81 -8.58
CA PRO A 127 23.43 -7.40 -8.66
C PRO A 127 21.92 -7.23 -8.52
N ALA A 128 21.50 -6.23 -7.74
CA ALA A 128 20.10 -5.97 -7.45
C ALA A 128 19.25 -5.75 -8.72
N TRP A 129 19.74 -4.94 -9.66
CA TRP A 129 19.06 -4.68 -10.93
C TRP A 129 18.70 -5.98 -11.68
N LEU A 130 19.56 -7.00 -11.63
CA LEU A 130 19.34 -8.26 -12.32
C LEU A 130 18.20 -9.04 -11.65
N ILE A 131 18.19 -9.07 -10.31
CA ILE A 131 17.12 -9.69 -9.53
C ILE A 131 15.80 -8.99 -9.85
N GLU A 132 15.78 -7.66 -9.84
CA GLU A 132 14.59 -6.84 -10.12
C GLU A 132 14.04 -7.11 -11.53
N VAL A 133 14.90 -7.11 -12.57
CA VAL A 133 14.50 -7.40 -13.96
C VAL A 133 13.92 -8.81 -14.09
N VAL A 134 14.57 -9.82 -13.49
CA VAL A 134 14.11 -11.22 -13.57
C VAL A 134 12.76 -11.38 -12.89
N PHE A 135 12.59 -10.86 -11.67
CA PHE A 135 11.32 -10.96 -10.95
C PHE A 135 10.20 -10.20 -11.67
N LEU A 136 10.48 -9.00 -12.19
CA LEU A 136 9.50 -8.24 -12.97
C LEU A 136 9.08 -9.02 -14.22
N ALA A 137 10.02 -9.60 -14.96
CA ALA A 137 9.73 -10.38 -16.16
C ALA A 137 8.87 -11.61 -15.85
N VAL A 138 9.19 -12.34 -14.78
CA VAL A 138 8.41 -13.51 -14.33
C VAL A 138 6.99 -13.09 -13.95
N LEU A 139 6.83 -12.09 -13.10
CA LEU A 139 5.51 -11.67 -12.60
C LEU A 139 4.67 -10.99 -13.68
N ALA A 140 5.26 -10.19 -14.56
CA ALA A 140 4.55 -9.60 -15.70
C ALA A 140 4.06 -10.69 -16.67
N THR A 141 4.88 -11.71 -16.93
CA THR A 141 4.48 -12.85 -17.77
C THR A 141 3.36 -13.66 -17.14
N LEU A 142 3.42 -13.93 -15.83
CA LEU A 142 2.33 -14.59 -15.09
C LEU A 142 1.02 -13.81 -15.20
N ASN A 143 1.06 -12.48 -15.13
CA ASN A 143 -0.11 -11.62 -15.28
C ASN A 143 -0.76 -11.68 -16.67
N ILE A 144 0.02 -12.01 -17.70
CA ILE A 144 -0.50 -12.17 -19.07
C ILE A 144 -1.11 -13.56 -19.28
N ILE A 145 -0.63 -14.59 -18.58
CA ILE A 145 -1.01 -16.00 -18.81
C ILE A 145 -2.12 -16.49 -17.84
N ALA A 146 -2.07 -16.12 -16.55
CA ALA A 146 -2.72 -16.87 -15.48
C ALA A 146 -3.77 -16.08 -14.67
N VAL A 147 -4.62 -15.28 -15.31
CA VAL A 147 -5.59 -14.40 -14.64
C VAL A 147 -6.67 -15.14 -13.82
N LYS A 148 -7.00 -16.39 -14.18
CA LYS A 148 -8.11 -17.12 -13.53
C LYS A 148 -7.81 -17.61 -12.10
N VAL A 149 -6.56 -17.59 -11.64
CA VAL A 149 -6.15 -18.14 -10.33
C VAL A 149 -5.77 -17.05 -9.33
N PHE A 150 -5.77 -15.78 -9.74
CA PHE A 150 -5.27 -14.65 -8.94
C PHE A 150 -5.88 -14.58 -7.53
N GLY A 151 -7.21 -14.65 -7.41
CA GLY A 151 -7.89 -14.52 -6.11
C GLY A 151 -7.57 -15.63 -5.10
N GLU A 152 -7.40 -16.87 -5.56
CA GLU A 152 -7.02 -18.00 -4.70
C GLU A 152 -5.52 -17.96 -4.37
N ALA A 153 -4.66 -17.61 -5.32
CA ALA A 153 -3.24 -17.45 -5.08
C ALA A 153 -2.96 -16.37 -4.02
N GLU A 154 -3.61 -15.21 -4.12
CA GLU A 154 -3.50 -14.13 -3.14
C GLU A 154 -4.02 -14.55 -1.76
N PHE A 155 -5.10 -15.34 -1.69
CA PHE A 155 -5.58 -15.89 -0.42
C PHE A 155 -4.50 -16.72 0.28
N TRP A 156 -3.84 -17.63 -0.46
CA TRP A 156 -2.78 -18.48 0.09
C TRP A 156 -1.52 -17.67 0.47
N PHE A 157 -1.10 -16.73 -0.37
CA PHE A 157 0.04 -15.86 -0.05
C PHE A 157 -0.23 -15.02 1.20
N ALA A 158 -1.42 -14.43 1.32
CA ALA A 158 -1.80 -13.69 2.52
C ALA A 158 -1.82 -14.58 3.77
N MET A 159 -2.27 -15.85 3.65
CA MET A 159 -2.27 -16.80 4.76
C MET A 159 -0.86 -17.10 5.28
N ILE A 160 0.10 -17.33 4.38
CA ILE A 160 1.51 -17.58 4.75
C ILE A 160 2.07 -16.40 5.55
N LYS A 161 1.82 -15.15 5.13
CA LYS A 161 2.26 -13.93 5.82
C LYS A 161 1.70 -13.87 7.24
N VAL A 162 0.39 -14.10 7.38
CA VAL A 162 -0.30 -14.03 8.67
C VAL A 162 0.24 -15.09 9.64
N ILE A 163 0.41 -16.33 9.16
CA ILE A 163 0.97 -17.42 9.97
C ILE A 163 2.37 -17.06 10.45
N ALA A 164 3.23 -16.52 9.58
CA ALA A 164 4.59 -16.14 9.98
C ALA A 164 4.62 -15.01 11.02
N ILE A 165 3.75 -14.01 10.90
CA ILE A 165 3.63 -12.94 11.91
C ILE A 165 3.17 -13.52 13.25
N VAL A 166 2.14 -14.37 13.25
CA VAL A 166 1.64 -15.01 14.47
C VAL A 166 2.72 -15.89 15.10
N ALA A 167 3.45 -16.67 14.29
CA ALA A 167 4.55 -17.51 14.75
C ALA A 167 5.68 -16.67 15.37
N LEU A 168 6.05 -15.55 14.75
CA LEU A 168 7.03 -14.61 15.30
C LEU A 168 6.57 -14.04 16.64
N ILE A 169 5.32 -13.60 16.74
CA ILE A 169 4.75 -13.04 17.97
C ILE A 169 4.78 -14.08 19.09
N VAL A 170 4.27 -15.29 18.84
CA VAL A 170 4.26 -16.37 19.82
C VAL A 170 5.67 -16.75 20.25
N THR A 171 6.60 -16.87 19.30
CA THR A 171 7.99 -17.24 19.57
C THR A 171 8.67 -16.19 20.43
N GLY A 172 8.56 -14.91 20.09
CA GLY A 172 9.26 -13.88 20.88
C GLY A 172 8.61 -13.62 22.24
N ILE A 173 7.29 -13.82 22.39
CA ILE A 173 6.65 -13.86 23.73
C ILE A 173 7.22 -15.02 24.55
N PHE A 174 7.32 -16.22 23.97
CA PHE A 174 7.92 -17.38 24.62
C PHE A 174 9.37 -17.07 25.05
N MET A 175 10.20 -16.54 24.14
CA MET A 175 11.58 -16.15 24.44
C MET A 175 11.66 -15.15 25.61
N ALA A 176 10.75 -14.18 25.67
CA ALA A 176 10.70 -13.20 26.75
C ALA A 176 10.36 -13.81 28.11
N PHE A 177 9.35 -14.70 28.17
CA PHE A 177 8.97 -15.37 29.41
C PHE A 177 10.09 -16.26 29.97
N PHE A 178 10.80 -16.97 29.09
CA PHE A 178 11.91 -17.84 29.46
C PHE A 178 13.26 -17.11 29.55
N HIS A 179 13.29 -15.77 29.41
CA HIS A 179 14.51 -14.96 29.44
C HIS A 179 15.62 -15.52 28.53
N ALA A 180 15.21 -15.97 27.34
CA ALA A 180 16.08 -16.67 26.42
C ALA A 180 17.34 -15.84 26.12
N SER A 181 18.51 -16.46 26.25
CA SER A 181 19.78 -15.82 25.94
C SER A 181 19.87 -15.55 24.44
N THR A 182 20.31 -14.35 24.11
CA THR A 182 20.65 -13.94 22.74
C THR A 182 22.11 -13.45 22.73
N PRO A 183 22.77 -13.43 21.56
CA PRO A 183 24.10 -12.84 21.41
C PRO A 183 24.24 -11.36 21.87
N VAL A 184 23.13 -10.64 22.08
CA VAL A 184 23.12 -9.22 22.46
C VAL A 184 22.44 -8.93 23.80
N GLY A 185 22.24 -9.97 24.64
CA GLY A 185 21.56 -9.86 25.93
C GLY A 185 20.50 -10.95 26.10
N HIS A 186 19.39 -10.63 26.76
CA HIS A 186 18.26 -11.56 26.92
C HIS A 186 17.01 -11.00 26.26
N ALA A 187 16.18 -11.89 25.71
CA ALA A 187 14.82 -11.52 25.35
C ALA A 187 14.06 -11.15 26.63
N SER A 188 13.55 -9.92 26.70
CA SER A 188 12.88 -9.39 27.89
C SER A 188 11.95 -8.26 27.50
N PHE A 189 10.80 -8.17 28.18
CA PHE A 189 9.92 -7.01 28.06
C PHE A 189 10.62 -5.70 28.45
N GLY A 190 11.67 -5.78 29.27
CA GLY A 190 12.55 -4.65 29.60
C GLY A 190 13.19 -4.00 28.37
N ASN A 191 13.53 -4.75 27.31
CA ASN A 191 14.20 -4.19 26.13
C ASN A 191 13.42 -3.06 25.41
N ILE A 192 12.10 -2.97 25.60
CA ILE A 192 11.27 -1.87 25.10
C ILE A 192 11.38 -0.61 25.99
N PHE A 193 11.46 -0.80 27.31
CA PHE A 193 11.33 0.27 28.30
C PHE A 193 12.68 0.74 28.86
N ASP A 194 13.68 -0.14 28.87
CA ASP A 194 15.03 0.15 29.32
C ASP A 194 15.62 1.24 28.43
N HIS A 195 15.92 2.39 29.05
CA HIS A 195 16.36 3.61 28.36
C HIS A 195 15.38 4.14 27.31
N PHE A 196 14.07 3.89 27.49
CA PHE A 196 13.04 4.46 26.62
C PHE A 196 13.11 5.98 26.63
N THR A 197 13.20 6.55 25.43
CA THR A 197 12.98 7.96 25.17
C THR A 197 11.94 8.05 24.06
N MET A 198 10.99 8.98 24.19
CA MET A 198 9.94 9.15 23.17
C MET A 198 10.52 9.66 21.84
N PHE A 199 11.63 10.39 21.89
CA PHE A 199 12.30 10.97 20.73
C PHE A 199 13.82 10.72 20.81
N PRO A 200 14.30 9.46 20.64
CA PRO A 200 15.70 9.11 20.86
C PRO A 200 16.67 9.87 19.95
N HIS A 201 16.20 10.26 18.76
CA HIS A 201 16.96 11.03 17.77
C HIS A 201 16.29 12.40 17.49
N GLY A 202 15.50 12.91 18.44
CA GLY A 202 14.80 14.18 18.34
C GLY A 202 13.47 14.14 17.58
N PHE A 203 12.71 15.23 17.70
CA PHE A 203 11.35 15.35 17.11
C PHE A 203 11.35 15.19 15.59
N PHE A 204 12.37 15.70 14.91
CA PHE A 204 12.45 15.61 13.46
C PHE A 204 12.46 14.14 12.98
N ASN A 205 13.27 13.28 13.58
CA ASN A 205 13.34 11.86 13.21
C ASN A 205 12.04 11.11 13.51
N PHE A 206 11.34 11.49 14.59
CA PHE A 206 10.02 10.96 14.89
C PHE A 206 9.01 11.27 13.78
N PHE A 207 8.93 12.53 13.34
CA PHE A 207 8.05 12.91 12.24
C PHE A 207 8.51 12.35 10.89
N ALA A 208 9.82 12.21 10.67
CA ALA A 208 10.42 11.62 9.47
C ALA A 208 10.19 10.10 9.33
N ALA A 209 9.57 9.46 10.31
CA ALA A 209 9.14 8.06 10.21
C ALA A 209 7.71 7.91 9.66
N PHE A 210 6.88 8.94 9.79
CA PHE A 210 5.47 8.86 9.39
C PHE A 210 5.26 8.49 7.92
N PRO A 211 6.04 8.98 6.94
CA PRO A 211 5.81 8.60 5.55
C PRO A 211 6.08 7.13 5.27
N MET A 212 7.14 6.55 5.84
CA MET A 212 7.42 5.11 5.69
C MET A 212 6.37 4.25 6.40
N VAL A 213 5.88 4.69 7.56
CA VAL A 213 4.75 4.02 8.22
C VAL A 213 3.47 4.19 7.41
N PHE A 214 3.23 5.35 6.79
CA PHE A 214 2.10 5.59 5.89
C PHE A 214 2.17 4.63 4.69
N PHE A 215 3.34 4.46 4.07
CA PHE A 215 3.59 3.45 3.04
C PHE A 215 3.24 2.04 3.52
N ALA A 216 3.56 1.68 4.76
CA ALA A 216 3.20 0.37 5.33
C ALA A 216 1.69 0.11 5.48
N PHE A 217 0.84 1.14 5.42
CA PHE A 217 -0.62 0.99 5.45
C PHE A 217 -1.28 1.14 4.07
N GLN A 218 -0.53 1.47 3.03
CA GLN A 218 -1.05 1.49 1.66
C GLN A 218 -1.43 0.08 1.21
N GLY A 219 -2.36 0.00 0.26
CA GLY A 219 -2.97 -1.26 -0.18
C GLY A 219 -4.22 -1.62 0.61
N ILE A 220 -4.51 -0.95 1.73
CA ILE A 220 -5.74 -1.17 2.49
C ILE A 220 -6.99 -0.69 1.75
N GLU A 221 -6.84 0.26 0.84
CA GLU A 221 -7.87 0.68 -0.09
C GLU A 221 -8.29 -0.43 -1.05
N PHE A 222 -7.50 -1.49 -1.24
CA PHE A 222 -7.93 -2.66 -2.03
C PHE A 222 -9.12 -3.39 -1.39
N VAL A 223 -9.37 -3.21 -0.09
CA VAL A 223 -10.66 -3.55 0.53
C VAL A 223 -11.81 -2.94 -0.27
N SER A 224 -11.71 -1.67 -0.67
CA SER A 224 -12.76 -0.97 -1.40
C SER A 224 -13.03 -1.55 -2.79
N ILE A 225 -11.98 -2.01 -3.48
CA ILE A 225 -12.11 -2.62 -4.81
C ILE A 225 -12.83 -3.97 -4.70
N THR A 226 -12.40 -4.78 -3.74
CA THR A 226 -12.99 -6.10 -3.50
C THR A 226 -14.43 -6.02 -2.97
N LEU A 227 -14.83 -4.90 -2.33
CA LEU A 227 -16.23 -4.63 -1.97
C LEU A 227 -17.14 -4.48 -3.20
N GLY A 228 -16.66 -3.86 -4.28
CA GLY A 228 -17.39 -3.76 -5.55
C GLY A 228 -17.60 -5.13 -6.24
N GLU A 229 -16.73 -6.09 -5.96
CA GLU A 229 -16.79 -7.47 -6.48
C GLU A 229 -17.48 -8.47 -5.53
N SER A 230 -17.94 -7.99 -4.37
CA SER A 230 -18.53 -8.85 -3.34
C SER A 230 -19.96 -9.26 -3.66
N LYS A 231 -20.33 -10.49 -3.28
CA LYS A 231 -21.71 -11.02 -3.43
C LYS A 231 -22.75 -10.21 -2.64
N ASP A 232 -22.38 -9.69 -1.47
CA ASP A 232 -23.23 -8.83 -0.63
C ASP A 232 -22.44 -7.61 -0.10
N PRO A 233 -22.28 -6.56 -0.91
CA PRO A 233 -21.44 -5.41 -0.56
C PRO A 233 -21.86 -4.73 0.74
N LYS A 234 -23.17 -4.59 1.02
CA LYS A 234 -23.64 -3.83 2.19
C LYS A 234 -23.25 -4.50 3.51
N THR A 235 -23.37 -5.82 3.59
CA THR A 235 -22.95 -6.57 4.79
C THR A 235 -21.43 -6.67 4.87
N VAL A 236 -20.77 -6.90 3.73
CA VAL A 236 -19.32 -7.09 3.68
C VAL A 236 -18.56 -5.79 3.96
N VAL A 237 -19.05 -4.62 3.53
CA VAL A 237 -18.45 -3.30 3.87
C VAL A 237 -18.25 -3.17 5.38
N LYS A 238 -19.29 -3.47 6.18
CA LYS A 238 -19.24 -3.28 7.64
C LYS A 238 -18.17 -4.15 8.29
N LYS A 239 -18.09 -5.42 7.87
CA LYS A 239 -17.12 -6.38 8.41
C LYS A 239 -15.72 -6.07 7.90
N ALA A 240 -15.55 -5.90 6.60
CA ALA A 240 -14.25 -5.68 5.98
C ALA A 240 -13.57 -4.41 6.48
N VAL A 241 -14.29 -3.30 6.64
CA VAL A 241 -13.69 -2.06 7.16
C VAL A 241 -13.31 -2.18 8.64
N ASN A 242 -14.15 -2.78 9.49
CA ASN A 242 -13.88 -2.83 10.92
C ASN A 242 -12.90 -3.95 11.32
N GLU A 243 -13.10 -5.15 10.78
CA GLU A 243 -12.34 -6.33 11.19
C GLU A 243 -10.93 -6.37 10.59
N THR A 244 -10.76 -5.95 9.34
CA THR A 244 -9.45 -6.00 8.66
C THR A 244 -8.45 -5.05 9.34
N LEU A 245 -8.88 -3.82 9.63
CA LEU A 245 -8.03 -2.79 10.21
C LEU A 245 -7.54 -3.13 11.61
N TRP A 246 -8.44 -3.62 12.47
CA TRP A 246 -8.07 -4.07 13.81
C TRP A 246 -7.06 -5.22 13.79
N ARG A 247 -7.23 -6.18 12.87
CA ARG A 247 -6.27 -7.30 12.69
C ARG A 247 -4.90 -6.81 12.21
N ILE A 248 -4.86 -5.89 11.24
CA ILE A 248 -3.61 -5.29 10.75
C ILE A 248 -2.89 -4.57 11.89
N LEU A 249 -3.61 -3.77 12.70
CA LEU A 249 -3.04 -3.09 13.86
C LEU A 249 -2.45 -4.07 14.89
N ILE A 250 -3.16 -5.15 15.22
CA ILE A 250 -2.63 -6.20 16.10
C ILE A 250 -1.33 -6.78 15.53
N PHE A 251 -1.32 -7.12 14.24
CA PHE A 251 -0.14 -7.71 13.61
C PHE A 251 1.04 -6.73 13.57
N TYR A 252 0.80 -5.46 13.29
CA TYR A 252 1.84 -4.44 13.20
C TYR A 252 2.41 -4.15 14.58
N ILE A 253 1.56 -3.76 15.53
CA ILE A 253 1.99 -3.42 16.90
C ILE A 253 2.57 -4.65 17.60
N GLY A 254 1.92 -5.81 17.47
CA GLY A 254 2.37 -7.06 18.07
C GLY A 254 3.73 -7.50 17.55
N ALA A 255 3.92 -7.54 16.23
CA ALA A 255 5.19 -7.95 15.64
C ALA A 255 6.33 -6.99 16.00
N LEU A 256 6.12 -5.67 15.86
CA LEU A 256 7.15 -4.68 16.18
C LEU A 256 7.52 -4.69 17.67
N SER A 257 6.53 -4.84 18.55
CA SER A 257 6.78 -4.98 19.99
C SER A 257 7.65 -6.20 20.25
N VAL A 258 7.25 -7.37 19.72
CA VAL A 258 7.98 -8.62 19.97
C VAL A 258 9.40 -8.58 19.39
N ILE A 259 9.61 -7.96 18.23
CA ILE A 259 10.96 -7.76 17.68
C ILE A 259 11.84 -7.00 18.67
N MET A 260 11.34 -5.91 19.25
CA MET A 260 12.08 -5.09 20.22
C MET A 260 12.20 -5.75 21.60
N VAL A 261 11.29 -6.65 21.97
CA VAL A 261 11.40 -7.49 23.17
C VAL A 261 12.53 -8.51 23.02
N VAL A 262 12.67 -9.13 21.84
CA VAL A 262 13.70 -10.15 21.61
C VAL A 262 15.07 -9.53 21.43
N ILE A 263 15.19 -8.48 20.61
CA ILE A 263 16.45 -7.78 20.31
C ILE A 263 16.30 -6.29 20.59
N PRO A 264 17.20 -5.66 21.38
CA PRO A 264 17.17 -4.22 21.61
C PRO A 264 17.15 -3.43 20.29
N TRP A 265 16.25 -2.47 20.18
CA TRP A 265 16.01 -1.72 18.94
C TRP A 265 17.26 -1.03 18.38
N THR A 266 18.22 -0.67 19.25
CA THR A 266 19.51 -0.05 18.89
C THR A 266 20.45 -0.99 18.13
N LYS A 267 20.17 -2.29 18.10
CA LYS A 267 20.95 -3.31 17.38
C LYS A 267 20.36 -3.65 16.00
N LEU A 268 19.21 -3.08 15.66
CA LEU A 268 18.56 -3.32 14.37
C LEU A 268 19.12 -2.36 13.32
N SER A 269 19.56 -2.90 12.19
CA SER A 269 19.96 -2.12 11.03
C SER A 269 18.75 -1.46 10.36
N PRO A 270 18.84 -0.19 9.92
CA PRO A 270 17.79 0.49 9.18
C PRO A 270 17.55 -0.08 7.77
N THR A 271 18.54 -0.78 7.19
CA THR A 271 18.51 -1.21 5.78
C THR A 271 18.00 -2.63 5.57
N ASN A 272 17.89 -3.42 6.65
CA ASN A 272 17.49 -4.83 6.59
C ASN A 272 16.14 -5.02 7.27
N SER A 273 15.43 -6.10 6.92
CA SER A 273 14.15 -6.42 7.54
C SER A 273 14.30 -6.80 9.03
N PRO A 274 13.66 -6.09 9.98
CA PRO A 274 13.69 -6.45 11.39
C PRO A 274 13.16 -7.85 11.68
N PHE A 275 12.22 -8.32 10.85
CA PHE A 275 11.64 -9.66 10.95
C PHE A 275 12.66 -10.77 10.66
N VAL A 276 13.64 -10.50 9.80
CA VAL A 276 14.75 -11.41 9.51
C VAL A 276 15.88 -11.20 10.53
N GLN A 277 16.19 -9.95 10.83
CA GLN A 277 17.27 -9.57 11.74
C GLN A 277 17.07 -10.13 13.14
N VAL A 278 15.84 -10.13 13.67
CA VAL A 278 15.56 -10.62 15.02
C VAL A 278 16.05 -12.05 15.21
N PHE A 279 15.84 -12.93 14.23
CA PHE A 279 16.30 -14.32 14.28
C PHE A 279 17.79 -14.47 13.97
N SER A 280 18.31 -13.67 13.04
CA SER A 280 19.75 -13.69 12.71
C SER A 280 20.59 -13.27 13.91
N ILE A 281 20.21 -12.17 14.57
CA ILE A 281 20.88 -11.64 15.76
C ILE A 281 20.65 -12.56 16.96
N ALA A 282 19.46 -13.18 17.10
CA ALA A 282 19.19 -14.16 18.15
C ALA A 282 19.97 -15.48 18.01
N GLY A 283 20.76 -15.67 16.94
CA GLY A 283 21.54 -16.89 16.72
C GLY A 283 20.73 -18.04 16.09
N LEU A 284 19.62 -17.73 15.41
CA LEU A 284 18.71 -18.67 14.76
C LEU A 284 18.73 -18.49 13.22
N PRO A 285 19.85 -18.77 12.53
CA PRO A 285 20.01 -18.49 11.09
C PRO A 285 19.02 -19.26 10.22
N ALA A 286 18.62 -20.47 10.60
CA ALA A 286 17.60 -21.25 9.89
C ALA A 286 16.22 -20.56 9.95
N ALA A 287 15.84 -20.04 11.13
CA ALA A 287 14.61 -19.26 11.27
C ALA A 287 14.67 -17.95 10.49
N ALA A 288 15.83 -17.28 10.50
CA ALA A 288 16.05 -16.08 9.69
C ALA A 288 15.85 -16.37 8.18
N ALA A 289 16.39 -17.48 7.67
CA ALA A 289 16.20 -17.89 6.28
C ALA A 289 14.73 -18.19 5.95
N VAL A 290 14.01 -18.91 6.83
CA VAL A 290 12.57 -19.20 6.62
C VAL A 290 11.76 -17.90 6.59
N ILE A 291 12.00 -16.98 7.53
CA ILE A 291 11.29 -15.70 7.55
C ILE A 291 11.66 -14.86 6.33
N ASN A 292 12.93 -14.85 5.92
CA ASN A 292 13.36 -14.18 4.70
C ASN A 292 12.62 -14.70 3.44
N PHE A 293 12.38 -16.00 3.38
CA PHE A 293 11.55 -16.60 2.32
C PHE A 293 10.09 -16.16 2.41
N VAL A 294 9.50 -16.13 3.60
CA VAL A 294 8.14 -15.63 3.76
C VAL A 294 8.01 -14.17 3.31
N VAL A 295 8.91 -13.28 3.73
CA VAL A 295 8.83 -11.86 3.35
C VAL A 295 9.15 -11.63 1.87
N LEU A 296 9.99 -12.46 1.24
CA LEU A 296 10.19 -12.47 -0.20
C LEU A 296 8.90 -12.85 -0.94
N THR A 297 8.22 -13.92 -0.52
CA THR A 297 6.93 -14.30 -1.11
C THR A 297 5.88 -13.21 -0.89
N SER A 298 5.96 -12.48 0.22
CA SER A 298 5.09 -11.34 0.50
C SER A 298 5.27 -10.20 -0.49
N ALA A 299 6.52 -9.80 -0.73
CA ALA A 299 6.87 -8.75 -1.69
C ALA A 299 6.49 -9.16 -3.13
N ALA A 300 6.77 -10.41 -3.52
CA ALA A 300 6.42 -10.93 -4.84
C ALA A 300 4.90 -10.97 -5.09
N SER A 301 4.11 -11.38 -4.09
CA SER A 301 2.64 -11.36 -4.16
C SER A 301 2.09 -9.93 -4.22
N SER A 302 2.64 -9.01 -3.43
CA SER A 302 2.27 -7.59 -3.48
C SER A 302 2.54 -7.01 -4.88
N LEU A 303 3.75 -7.20 -5.41
CA LEU A 303 4.13 -6.75 -6.74
C LEU A 303 3.24 -7.34 -7.84
N ASN A 304 2.92 -8.64 -7.74
CA ASN A 304 2.01 -9.30 -8.66
C ASN A 304 0.62 -8.63 -8.67
N SER A 305 0.08 -8.33 -7.48
CA SER A 305 -1.19 -7.63 -7.31
C SER A 305 -1.16 -6.21 -7.85
N ILE A 306 -0.06 -5.48 -7.64
CA ILE A 306 0.10 -4.11 -8.13
C ILE A 306 0.21 -4.09 -9.65
N ILE A 307 1.00 -4.98 -10.28
CA ILE A 307 1.10 -5.09 -11.74
C ILE A 307 -0.29 -5.43 -12.34
N PHE A 308 -1.00 -6.37 -11.73
CA PHE A 308 -2.35 -6.75 -12.12
C PHE A 308 -3.32 -5.56 -12.10
N SER A 309 -3.28 -4.78 -11.03
CA SER A 309 -4.15 -3.63 -10.78
C SER A 309 -3.78 -2.44 -11.67
N ALA A 310 -2.50 -2.08 -11.73
CA ALA A 310 -1.99 -0.96 -12.50
C ALA A 310 -2.25 -1.13 -14.01
N GLY A 311 -2.05 -2.33 -14.57
CA GLY A 311 -2.35 -2.58 -15.97
C GLY A 311 -3.83 -2.38 -16.32
N ARG A 312 -4.76 -2.81 -15.45
CA ARG A 312 -6.21 -2.60 -15.63
C ARG A 312 -6.63 -1.17 -15.38
N HIS A 313 -6.00 -0.50 -14.41
CA HIS A 313 -6.26 0.90 -14.13
C HIS A 313 -5.83 1.77 -15.32
N LEU A 314 -4.66 1.50 -15.90
CA LEU A 314 -4.21 2.18 -17.11
C LEU A 314 -5.13 1.93 -18.31
N TYR A 315 -5.62 0.70 -18.45
CA TYR A 315 -6.63 0.37 -19.47
C TYR A 315 -7.92 1.21 -19.29
N GLN A 316 -8.41 1.35 -18.06
CA GLN A 316 -9.57 2.19 -17.76
C GLN A 316 -9.29 3.68 -18.05
N LEU A 317 -8.14 4.20 -17.61
CA LEU A 317 -7.72 5.57 -17.93
C LEU A 317 -7.63 5.81 -19.44
N ALA A 318 -7.13 4.83 -20.20
CA ALA A 318 -7.04 4.91 -21.64
C ALA A 318 -8.43 5.01 -22.30
N LYS A 319 -9.44 4.30 -21.77
CA LYS A 319 -10.83 4.42 -22.24
C LYS A 319 -11.43 5.79 -21.96
N ASP A 320 -11.08 6.40 -20.84
CA ASP A 320 -11.54 7.73 -20.45
C ASP A 320 -10.81 8.85 -21.21
N THR A 321 -9.70 8.54 -21.89
CA THR A 321 -9.03 9.50 -22.79
C THR A 321 -9.76 9.63 -24.14
N HIS A 322 -9.50 10.73 -24.85
CA HIS A 322 -10.14 11.00 -26.13
C HIS A 322 -9.89 9.86 -27.14
N THR A 323 -10.93 9.45 -27.84
CA THR A 323 -10.95 8.29 -28.75
C THR A 323 -9.90 8.35 -29.85
N ASP A 324 -9.56 9.56 -30.31
CA ASP A 324 -8.55 9.77 -31.36
C ASP A 324 -7.10 9.81 -30.85
N GLY A 325 -6.92 9.84 -29.52
CA GLY A 325 -5.63 9.94 -28.87
C GLY A 325 -4.79 8.67 -28.95
N PHE A 326 -3.46 8.85 -28.96
CA PHE A 326 -2.48 7.75 -28.97
C PHE A 326 -2.70 6.76 -27.82
N ILE A 327 -3.03 7.26 -26.63
CA ILE A 327 -3.28 6.45 -25.43
C ILE A 327 -4.50 5.55 -25.65
N HIS A 328 -5.61 6.11 -26.13
CA HIS A 328 -6.83 5.35 -26.41
C HIS A 328 -6.58 4.26 -27.45
N LYS A 329 -5.99 4.63 -28.60
CA LYS A 329 -5.77 3.69 -29.72
C LYS A 329 -4.89 2.50 -29.35
N ASN A 330 -3.84 2.72 -28.56
CA ASN A 330 -2.87 1.67 -28.26
C ASN A 330 -3.17 0.87 -26.99
N LEU A 331 -3.87 1.46 -26.03
CA LEU A 331 -4.05 0.84 -24.70
C LEU A 331 -5.48 0.35 -24.41
N THR A 332 -6.45 0.53 -25.32
CA THR A 332 -7.84 0.06 -25.12
C THR A 332 -8.13 -1.31 -25.74
N HIS A 333 -7.12 -1.95 -26.33
CA HIS A 333 -7.24 -3.32 -26.84
C HIS A 333 -7.10 -4.36 -25.73
N VAL A 334 -7.99 -5.37 -25.75
CA VAL A 334 -7.92 -6.55 -24.89
C VAL A 334 -7.63 -7.79 -25.73
N SER A 335 -6.87 -8.73 -25.17
CA SER A 335 -6.63 -10.03 -25.79
C SER A 335 -7.90 -10.88 -25.82
N LYS A 336 -7.86 -12.02 -26.55
CA LYS A 336 -8.96 -13.00 -26.58
C LYS A 336 -9.35 -13.53 -25.19
N ASN A 337 -8.41 -13.46 -24.23
CA ASN A 337 -8.61 -13.90 -22.85
C ASN A 337 -9.10 -12.77 -21.92
N GLY A 338 -9.42 -11.58 -22.46
CA GLY A 338 -9.91 -10.43 -21.69
C GLY A 338 -8.82 -9.65 -20.95
N ILE A 339 -7.57 -9.71 -21.41
CA ILE A 339 -6.40 -9.15 -20.71
C ILE A 339 -5.86 -7.93 -21.48
N PRO A 340 -5.68 -6.75 -20.85
CA PRO A 340 -5.13 -5.56 -21.49
C PRO A 340 -3.59 -5.63 -21.59
N ILE A 341 -3.08 -6.48 -22.50
CA ILE A 341 -1.65 -6.81 -22.60
C ILE A 341 -0.80 -5.55 -22.83
N ALA A 342 -1.23 -4.63 -23.70
CA ALA A 342 -0.48 -3.40 -23.98
C ALA A 342 -0.34 -2.51 -22.74
N SER A 343 -1.40 -2.37 -21.95
CA SER A 343 -1.38 -1.59 -20.70
C SER A 343 -0.47 -2.23 -19.64
N ILE A 344 -0.49 -3.56 -19.51
CA ILE A 344 0.40 -4.29 -18.61
C ILE A 344 1.86 -4.13 -19.09
N GLY A 345 2.12 -4.29 -20.38
CA GLY A 345 3.46 -4.16 -20.97
C GLY A 345 4.05 -2.77 -20.77
N LEU A 346 3.26 -1.70 -21.01
CA LEU A 346 3.71 -0.32 -20.75
C LEU A 346 3.95 -0.08 -19.26
N THR A 347 3.08 -0.58 -18.39
CA THR A 347 3.26 -0.48 -16.93
C THR A 347 4.57 -1.16 -16.51
N ALA A 348 4.82 -2.40 -16.96
CA ALA A 348 6.05 -3.13 -16.68
C ALA A 348 7.29 -2.41 -17.25
N ALA A 349 7.19 -1.85 -18.47
CA ALA A 349 8.27 -1.09 -19.07
C ALA A 349 8.64 0.17 -18.26
N LEU A 350 7.67 0.85 -17.67
CA LEU A 350 7.94 1.99 -16.79
C LEU A 350 8.52 1.55 -15.44
N ILE A 351 8.12 0.39 -14.91
CA ILE A 351 8.71 -0.17 -13.69
C ILE A 351 10.20 -0.48 -13.86
N LEU A 352 10.67 -0.80 -15.10
CA LEU A 352 12.10 -1.01 -15.41
C LEU A 352 12.99 0.21 -15.15
N ILE A 353 12.43 1.40 -14.90
CA ILE A 353 13.22 2.55 -14.45
C ILE A 353 13.93 2.23 -13.13
N ASN A 354 13.32 1.47 -12.22
CA ASN A 354 13.95 1.12 -10.94
C ASN A 354 15.24 0.29 -11.08
N PRO A 355 15.26 -0.84 -11.82
CA PRO A 355 16.50 -1.58 -12.04
C PRO A 355 17.58 -0.76 -12.73
N ILE A 356 17.23 0.20 -13.59
CA ILE A 356 18.21 1.11 -14.19
C ILE A 356 18.85 2.01 -13.11
N LEU A 357 18.04 2.53 -12.18
CA LEU A 357 18.51 3.41 -11.10
C LEU A 357 19.29 2.64 -10.01
N THR A 358 18.96 1.36 -9.75
CA THR A 358 19.70 0.51 -8.80
C THR A 358 21.06 0.04 -9.31
N VAL A 359 21.43 0.33 -10.57
CA VAL A 359 22.82 0.18 -11.05
C VAL A 359 23.74 1.21 -10.39
N THR A 360 23.26 2.43 -10.18
CA THR A 360 24.07 3.57 -9.70
C THR A 360 23.81 3.94 -8.25
N HIS A 361 22.65 3.55 -7.71
CA HIS A 361 22.24 3.85 -6.33
C HIS A 361 22.06 2.57 -5.51
N SER A 362 22.19 2.69 -4.19
CA SER A 362 21.93 1.55 -3.29
C SER A 362 20.45 1.16 -3.31
N VAL A 363 20.17 -0.14 -3.16
CA VAL A 363 18.80 -0.69 -3.12
C VAL A 363 17.97 -0.09 -1.99
N SER A 364 18.57 0.12 -0.81
CA SER A 364 17.88 0.71 0.34
C SER A 364 17.50 2.17 0.09
N PHE A 365 18.34 2.94 -0.62
CA PHE A 365 18.01 4.30 -1.02
C PHE A 365 16.87 4.29 -2.03
N MET A 366 16.95 3.45 -3.06
CA MET A 366 15.90 3.34 -4.07
C MET A 366 14.57 2.90 -3.46
N PHE A 367 14.56 1.92 -2.57
CA PHE A 367 13.37 1.51 -1.81
C PHE A 367 12.74 2.69 -1.06
N THR A 368 13.55 3.47 -0.34
CA THR A 368 13.04 4.61 0.45
C THR A 368 12.46 5.70 -0.45
N LEU A 369 13.20 6.09 -1.49
CA LEU A 369 12.80 7.14 -2.43
C LEU A 369 11.48 6.79 -3.13
N VAL A 370 11.36 5.58 -3.68
CA VAL A 370 10.14 5.20 -4.41
C VAL A 370 8.98 4.91 -3.46
N ALA A 371 9.22 4.43 -2.23
CA ALA A 371 8.17 4.33 -1.20
C ALA A 371 7.64 5.71 -0.76
N GLY A 372 8.53 6.70 -0.65
CA GLY A 372 8.20 8.11 -0.44
C GLY A 372 7.34 8.66 -1.59
N ALA A 373 7.81 8.49 -2.83
CA ALA A 373 7.08 8.92 -4.03
C ALA A 373 5.70 8.27 -4.19
N THR A 374 5.55 6.98 -3.82
CA THR A 374 4.24 6.34 -3.74
C THR A 374 3.35 7.05 -2.72
N SER A 375 3.90 7.36 -1.54
CA SER A 375 3.19 8.05 -0.46
C SER A 375 2.72 9.43 -0.89
N ASP A 376 3.54 10.20 -1.61
CA ASP A 376 3.16 11.50 -2.16
C ASP A 376 1.89 11.40 -3.03
N MET A 377 1.90 10.49 -4.01
CA MET A 377 0.77 10.28 -4.92
C MET A 377 -0.48 9.78 -4.17
N CYS A 378 -0.30 8.82 -3.27
CA CYS A 378 -1.41 8.23 -2.52
C CYS A 378 -2.03 9.23 -1.54
N ILE A 379 -1.22 10.05 -0.86
CA ILE A 379 -1.73 11.10 0.03
C ILE A 379 -2.62 12.07 -0.75
N ILE A 380 -2.19 12.52 -1.94
CA ILE A 380 -3.01 13.40 -2.78
C ILE A 380 -4.34 12.71 -3.12
N VAL A 381 -4.31 11.46 -3.57
CA VAL A 381 -5.53 10.70 -3.91
C VAL A 381 -6.45 10.52 -2.70
N TYR A 382 -5.89 10.25 -1.51
CA TYR A 382 -6.66 10.08 -0.29
C TYR A 382 -7.24 11.40 0.23
N LEU A 383 -6.55 12.53 0.06
CA LEU A 383 -7.09 13.86 0.35
C LEU A 383 -8.33 14.13 -0.49
N PHE A 384 -8.27 13.88 -1.79
CA PHE A 384 -9.44 13.98 -2.68
C PHE A 384 -10.56 13.02 -2.27
N THR A 385 -10.22 11.82 -1.80
CA THR A 385 -11.19 10.86 -1.27
C THR A 385 -11.92 11.40 -0.04
N MET A 386 -11.18 12.00 0.91
CA MET A 386 -11.77 12.60 2.11
C MET A 386 -12.61 13.84 1.77
N PHE A 387 -12.20 14.65 0.79
CA PHE A 387 -13.03 15.75 0.29
C PHE A 387 -14.31 15.25 -0.40
N ALA A 388 -14.22 14.16 -1.18
CA ALA A 388 -15.37 13.52 -1.79
C ALA A 388 -16.36 13.00 -0.73
N HIS A 389 -15.85 12.37 0.33
CA HIS A 389 -16.67 11.93 1.48
C HIS A 389 -17.40 13.10 2.15
N ARG A 390 -16.73 14.23 2.37
CA ARG A 390 -17.37 15.43 2.94
C ARG A 390 -18.45 16.00 2.03
N LYS A 391 -18.26 15.96 0.72
CA LYS A 391 -19.27 16.44 -0.24
C LYS A 391 -20.44 15.45 -0.36
N TYR A 392 -20.17 14.15 -0.28
CA TYR A 392 -21.20 13.12 -0.10
C TYR A 392 -22.06 13.36 1.15
N ARG A 393 -21.44 13.64 2.30
CA ARG A 393 -22.16 13.95 3.55
C ARG A 393 -23.06 15.19 3.47
N LYS A 394 -22.93 16.00 2.42
CA LYS A 394 -23.76 17.19 2.14
C LYS A 394 -24.65 17.02 0.91
N SER A 395 -24.58 15.89 0.20
CA SER A 395 -25.37 15.64 -1.01
C SER A 395 -26.71 14.97 -0.67
N ALA A 396 -27.62 14.96 -1.64
CA ALA A 396 -28.89 14.24 -1.54
C ALA A 396 -28.72 12.71 -1.51
N ASP A 397 -27.55 12.20 -1.92
CA ASP A 397 -27.22 10.77 -1.91
C ASP A 397 -26.93 10.24 -0.50
N PHE A 398 -26.78 11.13 0.49
CA PHE A 398 -26.43 10.75 1.84
C PHE A 398 -27.52 9.90 2.50
N LEU A 399 -27.13 8.70 2.94
CA LEU A 399 -27.99 7.81 3.70
C LEU A 399 -27.79 8.01 5.21
N ASP A 400 -28.80 8.56 5.88
CA ASP A 400 -28.77 8.76 7.33
C ASP A 400 -28.95 7.45 8.13
N HIS A 401 -29.16 6.31 7.48
CA HIS A 401 -29.26 5.02 8.14
C HIS A 401 -28.20 4.05 7.59
N GLY A 402 -27.50 3.35 8.48
CA GLY A 402 -26.53 2.32 8.11
C GLY A 402 -25.10 2.58 8.56
N PHE A 403 -24.14 2.43 7.65
CA PHE A 403 -22.71 2.49 7.95
C PHE A 403 -22.17 3.92 7.78
N LYS A 404 -21.64 4.51 8.86
CA LYS A 404 -21.20 5.93 8.89
C LYS A 404 -19.79 6.10 9.46
N MET A 405 -19.03 7.07 9.00
CA MET A 405 -17.82 7.52 9.68
C MET A 405 -18.17 8.15 11.04
N PRO A 406 -17.56 7.70 12.15
CA PRO A 406 -17.85 8.26 13.47
C PRO A 406 -17.40 9.72 13.55
N ALA A 407 -18.26 10.59 14.12
CA ALA A 407 -17.96 12.01 14.36
C ALA A 407 -17.32 12.72 13.15
N TYR A 408 -17.84 12.50 11.93
CA TYR A 408 -17.22 12.97 10.67
C TYR A 408 -16.90 14.47 10.63
N GLN A 409 -17.63 15.30 11.39
CA GLN A 409 -17.35 16.73 11.50
C GLN A 409 -15.96 17.02 12.08
N PHE A 410 -15.47 16.17 12.99
CA PHE A 410 -14.14 16.26 13.60
C PHE A 410 -13.14 15.30 12.94
N THR A 411 -13.53 14.03 12.76
CA THR A 411 -12.60 12.98 12.31
C THR A 411 -12.17 13.16 10.86
N SER A 412 -13.04 13.64 9.96
CA SER A 412 -12.67 13.88 8.57
C SER A 412 -11.66 15.04 8.41
N PRO A 413 -11.87 16.24 9.02
CA PRO A 413 -10.85 17.28 9.02
C PRO A 413 -9.55 16.87 9.70
N LEU A 414 -9.62 16.09 10.79
CA LEU A 414 -8.42 15.55 11.45
C LEU A 414 -7.61 14.67 10.49
N THR A 415 -8.24 13.72 9.78
CA THR A 415 -7.57 12.88 8.79
C THR A 415 -6.97 13.70 7.66
N ILE A 416 -7.70 14.70 7.14
CA ILE A 416 -7.20 15.61 6.09
C ILE A 416 -5.97 16.39 6.57
N ALA A 417 -6.06 17.03 7.74
CA ALA A 417 -4.96 17.80 8.31
C ALA A 417 -3.72 16.94 8.54
N PHE A 418 -3.91 15.69 9.00
CA PHE A 418 -2.80 14.79 9.23
C PHE A 418 -2.16 14.29 7.93
N PHE A 419 -2.95 13.98 6.90
CA PHE A 419 -2.40 13.63 5.59
C PHE A 419 -1.63 14.81 4.97
N ILE A 420 -2.14 16.05 5.10
CA ILE A 420 -1.39 17.24 4.72
C ILE A 420 -0.08 17.35 5.51
N PHE A 421 -0.11 17.09 6.82
CA PHE A 421 1.08 17.10 7.66
C PHE A 421 2.13 16.08 7.17
N ILE A 422 1.73 14.84 6.86
CA ILE A 422 2.65 13.83 6.31
C ILE A 422 3.22 14.30 4.97
N PHE A 423 2.38 14.82 4.07
CA PHE A 423 2.84 15.33 2.77
C PHE A 423 3.84 16.47 2.93
N VAL A 424 3.57 17.42 3.83
CA VAL A 424 4.49 18.52 4.13
C VAL A 424 5.79 18.00 4.75
N SER A 425 5.74 16.95 5.58
CA SER A 425 6.94 16.38 6.18
C SER A 425 7.92 15.81 5.15
N LEU A 426 7.43 15.29 4.01
CA LEU A 426 8.25 14.74 2.93
C LEU A 426 9.20 15.77 2.30
N PHE A 427 8.85 17.06 2.32
CA PHE A 427 9.74 18.14 1.83
C PHE A 427 10.98 18.36 2.69
N PHE A 428 10.98 17.86 3.93
CA PHE A 428 12.07 18.08 4.87
C PHE A 428 12.93 16.83 5.07
N ILE A 429 12.52 15.67 4.55
CA ILE A 429 13.22 14.39 4.74
C ILE A 429 14.19 14.18 3.57
N PRO A 430 15.52 14.10 3.82
CA PRO A 430 16.50 13.91 2.75
C PRO A 430 16.23 12.67 1.90
N GLY A 431 16.15 12.85 0.59
CA GLY A 431 15.83 11.84 -0.41
C GLY A 431 14.35 11.81 -0.83
N ASP A 432 13.43 12.24 0.05
CA ASP A 432 11.99 12.25 -0.23
C ASP A 432 11.53 13.58 -0.84
N GLU A 433 12.31 14.66 -0.68
CA GLU A 433 11.96 15.99 -1.17
C GLU A 433 11.76 16.04 -2.69
N VAL A 434 12.51 15.21 -3.43
CA VAL A 434 12.41 15.12 -4.90
C VAL A 434 11.04 14.56 -5.31
N GLY A 435 10.56 13.55 -4.59
CA GLY A 435 9.23 12.97 -4.78
C GLY A 435 8.14 14.00 -4.52
N ALA A 436 8.22 14.68 -3.36
CA ALA A 436 7.23 15.66 -2.93
C ALA A 436 7.15 16.87 -3.88
N ILE A 437 8.29 17.41 -4.31
CA ILE A 437 8.35 18.49 -5.31
C ILE A 437 7.76 18.02 -6.64
N SER A 438 8.11 16.81 -7.09
CA SER A 438 7.58 16.24 -8.34
C SER A 438 6.07 16.05 -8.27
N ALA A 439 5.52 15.67 -7.12
CA ALA A 439 4.09 15.53 -6.88
C ALA A 439 3.35 16.88 -6.96
N VAL A 440 3.95 17.94 -6.44
CA VAL A 440 3.41 19.31 -6.58
C VAL A 440 3.45 19.74 -8.04
N ILE A 441 4.58 19.55 -8.73
CA ILE A 441 4.72 19.89 -10.15
C ILE A 441 3.69 19.13 -10.98
N TRP A 442 3.52 17.83 -10.75
CA TRP A 442 2.51 16.99 -11.40
C TRP A 442 1.11 17.57 -11.19
N THR A 443 0.76 17.90 -9.95
CA THR A 443 -0.55 18.47 -9.60
C THR A 443 -0.79 19.81 -10.31
N VAL A 444 0.17 20.74 -10.21
CA VAL A 444 0.06 22.08 -10.81
C VAL A 444 0.00 21.98 -12.34
N ALA A 445 0.89 21.20 -12.95
CA ALA A 445 0.95 21.02 -14.40
C ALA A 445 -0.34 20.40 -14.96
N PHE A 446 -0.91 19.41 -14.26
CA PHE A 446 -2.15 18.76 -14.69
C PHE A 446 -3.32 19.75 -14.73
N TYR A 447 -3.51 20.53 -13.65
CA TYR A 447 -4.59 21.51 -13.58
C TYR A 447 -4.36 22.70 -14.54
N ALA A 448 -3.11 23.15 -14.70
CA ALA A 448 -2.76 24.18 -15.69
C ALA A 448 -3.08 23.71 -17.11
N GLY A 449 -2.72 22.47 -17.47
CA GLY A 449 -3.01 21.88 -18.77
C GLY A 449 -4.52 21.80 -19.10
N ILE A 450 -5.35 21.49 -18.10
CA ILE A 450 -6.81 21.50 -18.26
C ILE A 450 -7.34 22.94 -18.42
N GLY A 451 -6.80 23.89 -17.64
CA GLY A 451 -7.16 25.30 -17.75
C GLY A 451 -6.91 25.85 -19.16
N ILE A 452 -5.73 25.56 -19.73
CA ILE A 452 -5.36 25.95 -21.09
C ILE A 452 -6.30 25.31 -22.12
N LYS A 453 -6.59 24.01 -22.01
CA LYS A 453 -7.54 23.34 -22.93
C LYS A 453 -8.92 23.98 -22.92
N ARG A 454 -9.43 24.35 -21.74
CA ARG A 454 -10.73 25.03 -21.62
C ARG A 454 -10.72 26.41 -22.29
N LEU A 455 -9.65 27.19 -22.10
CA LEU A 455 -9.49 28.50 -22.73
C LEU A 455 -9.43 28.40 -24.26
N VAL A 456 -8.64 27.45 -24.79
CA VAL A 456 -8.54 27.23 -26.25
C VAL A 456 -9.86 26.76 -26.84
N SER A 457 -10.61 25.89 -26.15
CA SER A 457 -11.95 25.45 -26.61
C SER A 457 -12.97 26.60 -26.64
N ARG A 458 -12.89 27.54 -25.69
CA ARG A 458 -13.74 28.74 -25.65
C ARG A 458 -13.35 29.81 -26.67
N SER A 459 -12.09 29.82 -27.12
CA SER A 459 -11.63 30.73 -28.19
C SER A 459 -11.99 30.22 -29.60
N LYS A 460 -12.38 28.94 -29.73
CA LYS A 460 -12.78 28.31 -30.99
C LYS A 460 -14.30 28.17 -31.16
N ALA A 461 -15.06 28.45 -30.10
CA ALA A 461 -16.53 28.53 -30.10
C ALA A 461 -16.93 30.01 -30.11
#